data_AF-A0A850WH41-F1
#
_entry.id   AF-A0A850WH41-F1
#
_cell.length_a   1.000
_cell.length_b   1.000
_cell.length_c   1.000
_cell.angle_alpha   90.00
_cell.angle_beta   90.00
_cell.angle_gamma   90.00
#
_symmetry.space_group_name_H-M   'P 1'
#
loop_
_entity.id
_entity.type
_entity.pdbx_description
1 polymer ?
#
loop_
_entity_poly.entity_id
_entity_poly.type
_entity_poly.pdbx_seq_one_letter_code
_entity_poly.pdbx_strand_id
1 'polypeptide(L)'
;MESFARKNDSAVSPCLWVGTGLGMVLILSLNLPASDDLRQSEPVMVSPSGTVLTLKGAVLTFACLDCMGTLTHPPYEVWRDPHSADDGEKTRKRKLVMHSPSSSQDMGDHQFAVICSEKQAKVFSLPSQTCLYVHNITETSFLLRADVVTLCNSVCLACFCANGHIMTLSLPSLRPLLDINYLPVTDMRIARTFCFTNEGQALYLSSPTEIQRLTYSQEMCDNLQDMLGDLFTPVETPEAQNRGFLKGLFGGSGQAFDREELFGEATAGKASRSLAQHIPGSGGIEGVRGAAGGVIGDLTRARIALDERGQKLGELDERTASMMASAEAFSKHAHEVMLKYKDKKWYQF
;
A
#
# COMPACT_ATOMS: atom_id res chain seq x y z
N MET A 1 14.59 -20.64 8.53
CA MET A 1 14.13 -21.14 7.22
C MET A 1 14.89 -22.43 6.91
N GLU A 2 14.35 -23.34 6.11
CA GLU A 2 15.11 -24.50 5.61
C GLU A 2 15.78 -24.15 4.28
N SER A 3 17.11 -24.12 4.26
CA SER A 3 17.91 -23.74 3.09
C SER A 3 19.29 -24.40 3.08
N PHE A 4 20.05 -24.16 2.02
CA PHE A 4 21.46 -24.54 1.93
C PHE A 4 22.32 -23.50 2.64
N ALA A 5 22.87 -23.88 3.79
CA ALA A 5 23.63 -22.96 4.61
C ALA A 5 25.03 -22.70 4.03
N ARG A 6 25.59 -23.66 3.29
CA ARG A 6 26.94 -23.62 2.71
C ARG A 6 26.94 -23.92 1.23
N LYS A 7 28.02 -23.49 0.59
CA LYS A 7 28.28 -23.79 -0.81
C LYS A 7 28.40 -25.30 -0.99
N ASN A 8 27.66 -25.84 -1.96
CA ASN A 8 27.61 -27.27 -2.28
C ASN A 8 27.10 -28.17 -1.14
N ASP A 9 26.30 -27.65 -0.20
CA ASP A 9 25.55 -28.52 0.72
C ASP A 9 24.68 -29.48 -0.10
N SER A 10 24.59 -30.74 0.33
CA SER A 10 23.85 -31.80 -0.38
C SER A 10 22.36 -31.85 -0.03
N ALA A 11 21.93 -31.13 1.01
CA ALA A 11 20.55 -31.10 1.48
C ALA A 11 20.24 -29.75 2.15
N VAL A 12 18.95 -29.39 2.15
CA VAL A 12 18.44 -28.26 2.93
C VAL A 12 18.53 -28.55 4.44
N SER A 13 18.80 -27.52 5.22
CA SER A 13 18.84 -27.61 6.68
C SER A 13 18.28 -26.34 7.33
N PRO A 14 17.83 -26.42 8.60
CA PRO A 14 17.43 -25.23 9.34
C PRO A 14 18.61 -24.24 9.44
N CYS A 15 18.38 -23.02 8.98
CA CYS A 15 19.36 -21.95 9.07
C CYS A 15 18.70 -20.59 9.34
N LEU A 16 19.52 -19.69 9.89
CA LEU A 16 19.19 -18.29 10.14
C LEU A 16 20.04 -17.40 9.23
N TRP A 17 19.38 -16.54 8.48
CA TRP A 17 20.01 -15.54 7.63
C TRP A 17 20.00 -14.20 8.37
N VAL A 18 21.17 -13.58 8.48
CA VAL A 18 21.36 -12.33 9.22
C VAL A 18 21.93 -11.28 8.27
N GLY A 19 21.15 -10.24 8.02
CA GLY A 19 21.57 -9.07 7.25
C GLY A 19 22.06 -7.97 8.19
N THR A 20 23.07 -7.22 7.77
CA THR A 20 23.62 -6.10 8.55
C THR A 20 23.38 -4.76 7.87
N GLY A 21 23.52 -3.68 8.66
CA GLY A 21 23.47 -2.30 8.16
C GLY A 21 24.59 -1.93 7.18
N LEU A 22 25.63 -2.77 7.07
CA LEU A 22 26.75 -2.58 6.14
C LEU A 22 26.60 -3.42 4.86
N GLY A 23 25.46 -4.08 4.66
CA GLY A 23 25.21 -4.91 3.49
C GLY A 23 25.86 -6.29 3.53
N MET A 24 26.26 -6.76 4.70
CA MET A 24 26.77 -8.12 4.89
C MET A 24 25.61 -9.06 5.20
N VAL A 25 25.67 -10.27 4.65
CA VAL A 25 24.74 -11.36 4.96
C VAL A 25 25.54 -12.54 5.49
N LEU A 26 25.18 -12.98 6.70
CA LEU A 26 25.75 -14.14 7.36
C LEU A 26 24.69 -15.24 7.43
N ILE A 27 25.09 -16.49 7.21
CA ILE A 27 24.19 -17.64 7.41
C ILE A 27 24.70 -18.45 8.60
N LEU A 28 23.82 -18.69 9.56
CA LEU A 28 24.07 -19.54 10.72
C LEU A 28 23.32 -20.86 10.54
N SER A 29 24.02 -21.98 10.65
CA SER A 29 23.43 -23.32 10.65
C SER A 29 22.83 -23.61 12.02
N LEU A 30 21.62 -24.15 12.03
CA LEU A 30 20.90 -24.56 13.25
C LEU A 30 20.77 -26.08 13.24
N ASN A 31 21.41 -26.74 14.20
CA ASN A 31 21.24 -28.17 14.42
C ASN A 31 20.19 -28.36 15.52
N LEU A 32 19.01 -28.81 15.11
CA LEU A 32 17.89 -29.08 16.00
C LEU A 32 17.96 -30.54 16.49
N PRO A 33 17.66 -30.84 17.76
CA PRO A 33 17.51 -32.22 18.24
C PRO A 33 16.49 -33.00 17.39
N ALA A 34 16.76 -34.28 17.14
CA ALA A 34 16.00 -35.07 16.17
C ALA A 34 14.55 -35.38 16.58
N SER A 35 14.22 -35.23 17.87
CA SER A 35 12.87 -35.49 18.40
C SER A 35 12.51 -34.50 19.51
N ASP A 36 11.20 -34.32 19.74
CA ASP A 36 10.69 -33.43 20.79
C ASP A 36 11.14 -33.88 22.20
N ASP A 37 11.29 -35.18 22.43
CA ASP A 37 11.77 -35.71 23.72
C ASP A 37 13.24 -35.31 23.97
N LEU A 38 14.08 -35.39 22.94
CA LEU A 38 15.47 -34.93 23.01
C LEU A 38 15.59 -33.42 23.17
N ARG A 39 14.60 -32.64 22.74
CA ARG A 39 14.63 -31.17 22.87
C ARG A 39 14.62 -30.69 24.32
N GLN A 40 14.15 -31.52 25.26
CA GLN A 40 14.18 -31.21 26.70
C GLN A 40 15.56 -31.45 27.33
N SER A 41 16.39 -32.29 26.71
CA SER A 41 17.70 -32.70 27.23
C SER A 41 18.89 -32.17 26.43
N GLU A 42 18.72 -31.95 25.12
CA GLU A 42 19.76 -31.53 24.20
C GLU A 42 19.53 -30.07 23.73
N PRO A 43 20.56 -29.22 23.78
CA PRO A 43 20.44 -27.84 23.33
C PRO A 43 20.39 -27.76 21.80
N VAL A 44 19.76 -26.71 21.28
CA VAL A 44 19.92 -26.32 19.86
C VAL A 44 21.34 -25.80 19.65
N MET A 45 22.07 -26.41 18.71
CA MET A 45 23.43 -25.98 18.40
C MET A 45 23.42 -25.00 17.23
N VAL A 46 23.99 -23.82 17.45
CA VAL A 46 24.12 -22.75 16.45
C VAL A 46 25.59 -22.63 16.05
N SER A 47 25.88 -22.70 14.76
CA SER A 47 27.24 -22.52 14.24
C SER A 47 27.27 -21.63 13.00
N PRO A 48 28.31 -20.81 12.81
CA PRO A 48 28.51 -20.11 11.56
C PRO A 48 28.66 -21.11 10.40
N SER A 49 27.93 -20.91 9.31
CA SER A 49 28.08 -21.75 8.12
C SER A 49 29.41 -21.50 7.38
N GLY A 50 30.01 -20.31 7.59
CA GLY A 50 31.14 -19.82 6.80
C GLY A 50 30.72 -19.10 5.52
N THR A 51 29.44 -19.12 5.16
CA THR A 51 28.91 -18.34 4.04
C THR A 51 28.76 -16.87 4.40
N VAL A 52 29.30 -16.01 3.55
CA VAL A 52 29.17 -14.55 3.65
C VAL A 52 28.82 -13.99 2.27
N LEU A 53 27.71 -13.27 2.17
CA LEU A 53 27.30 -12.57 0.94
C LEU A 53 27.34 -11.05 1.17
N THR A 54 27.51 -10.29 0.09
CA THR A 54 27.66 -8.82 0.17
C THR A 54 26.74 -8.08 -0.79
N LEU A 55 26.16 -7.00 -0.27
CA LEU A 55 25.31 -6.06 -0.97
C LEU A 55 25.72 -4.62 -0.68
N LYS A 56 25.29 -3.69 -1.54
CA LYS A 56 25.44 -2.25 -1.31
C LYS A 56 24.32 -1.75 -0.39
N GLY A 57 24.64 -1.08 0.71
CA GLY A 57 23.64 -0.54 1.66
C GLY A 57 23.07 -1.58 2.63
N ALA A 58 22.30 -1.13 3.62
CA ALA A 58 21.75 -2.01 4.66
C ALA A 58 20.79 -3.05 4.07
N VAL A 59 20.85 -4.29 4.58
CA VAL A 59 19.93 -5.35 4.14
C VAL A 59 18.54 -5.12 4.73
N LEU A 60 17.51 -5.14 3.89
CA LEU A 60 16.11 -4.85 4.28
C LEU A 60 15.24 -6.10 4.32
N THR A 61 15.38 -7.01 3.35
CA THR A 61 14.52 -8.21 3.28
C THR A 61 15.22 -9.41 2.66
N PHE A 62 14.72 -10.58 3.04
CA PHE A 62 15.13 -11.89 2.55
C PHE A 62 13.90 -12.65 2.09
N ALA A 63 14.03 -13.38 0.98
CA ALA A 63 13.07 -14.42 0.61
C ALA A 63 13.80 -15.61 0.00
N CYS A 64 13.12 -16.75 -0.01
CA CYS A 64 13.59 -17.90 -0.74
C CYS A 64 12.50 -18.43 -1.64
N LEU A 65 12.89 -18.81 -2.85
CA LEU A 65 12.03 -19.48 -3.79
C LEU A 65 12.50 -20.91 -4.00
N ASP A 66 11.57 -21.82 -4.22
CA ASP A 66 11.90 -23.16 -4.71
C ASP A 66 12.35 -23.12 -6.18
N CYS A 67 12.68 -24.29 -6.74
CA CYS A 67 13.10 -24.42 -8.14
C CYS A 67 12.01 -24.03 -9.15
N MET A 68 10.74 -23.99 -8.72
CA MET A 68 9.59 -23.57 -9.53
C MET A 68 9.32 -22.06 -9.42
N GLY A 69 10.06 -21.33 -8.59
CA GLY A 69 9.87 -19.90 -8.37
C GLY A 69 8.77 -19.56 -7.36
N THR A 70 8.27 -20.55 -6.62
CA THR A 70 7.26 -20.35 -5.57
C THR A 70 7.92 -19.87 -4.29
N LEU A 71 7.27 -18.95 -3.56
CA LEU A 71 7.76 -18.46 -2.29
C LEU A 71 7.76 -19.56 -1.21
N THR A 72 8.93 -19.86 -0.67
CA THR A 72 9.08 -20.75 0.47
C THR A 72 8.77 -19.99 1.75
N HIS A 73 7.65 -20.31 2.39
CA HIS A 73 7.26 -19.67 3.63
C HIS A 73 8.12 -20.16 4.82
N PRO A 74 8.48 -19.27 5.77
CA PRO A 74 9.03 -19.70 7.04
C PRO A 74 8.09 -20.69 7.72
N PRO A 75 8.63 -21.68 8.46
CA PRO A 75 7.78 -22.56 9.25
C PRO A 75 7.00 -21.73 10.27
N TYR A 76 5.67 -21.87 10.26
CA TYR A 76 4.77 -21.21 11.20
C TYR A 76 3.81 -22.23 11.80
N GLU A 77 3.34 -21.94 13.01
CA GLU A 77 2.28 -22.68 13.67
C GLU A 77 1.03 -21.80 13.70
N VAL A 78 -0.09 -22.34 13.21
CA VAL A 78 -1.39 -21.67 13.31
C VAL A 78 -1.83 -21.71 14.76
N TRP A 79 -2.04 -20.54 15.37
CA TRP A 79 -2.64 -20.46 16.69
C TRP A 79 -4.03 -21.11 16.65
N ARG A 80 -4.29 -22.04 17.57
CA ARG A 80 -5.62 -22.65 17.76
C ARG A 80 -6.15 -22.26 19.12
N ASP A 81 -7.44 -21.97 19.20
CA ASP A 81 -8.12 -21.71 20.45
C ASP A 81 -8.08 -22.98 21.32
N PRO A 82 -7.45 -22.95 22.51
CA PRO A 82 -7.40 -24.09 23.43
C PRO A 82 -8.78 -24.60 23.87
N HIS A 83 -9.83 -23.78 23.72
CA HIS A 83 -11.21 -24.09 24.10
C HIS A 83 -12.12 -24.43 22.93
N SER A 84 -11.60 -24.48 21.70
CA SER A 84 -12.40 -24.90 20.55
C SER A 84 -12.80 -26.38 20.70
N ALA A 85 -14.10 -26.66 20.61
CA ALA A 85 -14.67 -28.01 20.71
C ALA A 85 -14.41 -28.88 19.47
N ASP A 86 -13.62 -28.37 18.52
CA ASP A 86 -13.26 -29.06 17.28
C ASP A 86 -12.10 -30.01 17.54
N ASP A 87 -12.40 -31.18 18.15
CA ASP A 87 -11.49 -32.31 18.35
C ASP A 87 -11.19 -33.06 17.03
N GLY A 88 -11.47 -32.41 15.90
CA GLY A 88 -11.87 -33.03 14.65
C GLY A 88 -10.92 -32.85 13.47
N GLU A 89 -9.69 -32.38 13.65
CA GLU A 89 -8.62 -32.65 12.67
C GLU A 89 -7.27 -32.26 13.28
N LYS A 90 -6.53 -33.27 13.75
CA LYS A 90 -5.07 -33.18 13.81
C LYS A 90 -4.57 -33.09 12.36
N THR A 91 -4.87 -31.99 11.66
CA THR A 91 -4.10 -31.55 10.50
C THR A 91 -2.68 -31.55 11.02
N ARG A 92 -1.94 -32.58 10.57
CA ARG A 92 -0.63 -32.97 11.07
C ARG A 92 0.09 -31.69 11.45
N LYS A 93 0.61 -31.61 12.68
CA LYS A 93 1.78 -30.77 12.96
C LYS A 93 2.59 -30.84 11.68
N ARG A 94 2.79 -29.74 10.94
CA ARG A 94 3.91 -29.71 10.00
C ARG A 94 5.11 -29.77 10.95
N LYS A 95 5.38 -31.00 11.41
CA LYS A 95 6.65 -31.49 11.91
C LYS A 95 7.65 -30.80 11.00
N LEU A 96 8.72 -30.22 11.54
CA LEU A 96 9.91 -30.02 10.73
C LEU A 96 10.06 -31.32 9.93
N VAL A 97 9.69 -31.29 8.65
CA VAL A 97 9.63 -32.50 7.85
C VAL A 97 11.10 -32.69 7.57
N MET A 98 11.76 -33.48 8.42
CA MET A 98 12.96 -34.20 8.00
C MET A 98 12.49 -35.00 6.79
N HIS A 99 12.68 -34.41 5.60
CA HIS A 99 12.43 -35.08 4.34
C HIS A 99 13.34 -36.29 4.34
N SER A 100 12.74 -37.47 4.51
CA SER A 100 13.38 -38.70 4.07
C SER A 100 13.56 -38.53 2.56
N PRO A 101 14.77 -38.73 2.00
CA PRO A 101 15.01 -38.47 0.59
C PRO A 101 14.13 -39.43 -0.21
N SER A 102 13.08 -38.88 -0.80
CA SER A 102 12.22 -39.63 -1.71
C SER A 102 13.00 -39.76 -3.00
N SER A 103 13.46 -40.98 -3.28
CA SER A 103 14.17 -41.33 -4.49
C SER A 103 13.26 -41.16 -5.71
N SER A 104 13.37 -40.03 -6.39
CA SER A 104 12.91 -39.87 -7.77
C SER A 104 13.66 -38.73 -8.48
N GLN A 105 14.76 -39.11 -9.13
CA GLN A 105 15.35 -38.57 -10.38
C GLN A 105 15.61 -37.04 -10.50
N ASP A 106 16.89 -36.68 -10.34
CA ASP A 106 17.69 -35.73 -11.16
C ASP A 106 17.30 -34.25 -11.33
N MET A 107 16.52 -33.68 -10.42
CA MET A 107 16.63 -32.25 -10.10
C MET A 107 16.95 -32.15 -8.61
N GLY A 108 18.20 -31.84 -8.27
CA GLY A 108 18.54 -31.56 -6.88
C GLY A 108 17.61 -30.47 -6.31
N ASP A 109 17.37 -30.51 -5.00
CA ASP A 109 16.67 -29.44 -4.30
C ASP A 109 17.42 -28.12 -4.60
N HIS A 110 16.93 -27.33 -5.54
CA HIS A 110 17.52 -26.05 -5.91
C HIS A 110 16.63 -24.95 -5.36
N GLN A 111 17.25 -23.92 -4.79
CA GLN A 111 16.54 -22.78 -4.22
C GLN A 111 17.14 -21.48 -4.77
N PHE A 112 16.34 -20.43 -4.79
CA PHE A 112 16.79 -19.07 -5.08
C PHE A 112 16.67 -18.21 -3.83
N ALA A 113 17.79 -17.71 -3.32
CA ALA A 113 17.79 -16.72 -2.26
C ALA A 113 17.71 -15.32 -2.85
N VAL A 114 16.65 -14.59 -2.49
CA VAL A 114 16.42 -13.19 -2.86
C VAL A 114 16.83 -12.33 -1.68
N ILE A 115 17.71 -11.35 -1.92
CA ILE A 115 18.18 -10.42 -0.90
C ILE A 115 18.06 -9.01 -1.44
N CYS A 116 17.32 -8.16 -0.74
CA CYS A 116 17.22 -6.75 -1.07
C CYS A 116 17.85 -5.91 0.02
N SER A 117 18.71 -4.98 -0.38
CA SER A 117 19.24 -3.92 0.45
C SER A 117 18.61 -2.57 0.09
N GLU A 118 19.01 -1.52 0.80
CA GLU A 118 18.62 -0.14 0.54
C GLU A 118 18.95 0.37 -0.87
N LYS A 119 19.89 -0.28 -1.58
CA LYS A 119 20.40 0.19 -2.88
C LYS A 119 20.23 -0.81 -4.01
N GLN A 120 20.13 -2.10 -3.73
CA GLN A 120 20.13 -3.14 -4.76
C GLN A 120 19.39 -4.41 -4.32
N ALA A 121 18.92 -5.18 -5.28
CA ALA A 121 18.48 -6.55 -5.09
C ALA A 121 19.45 -7.52 -5.75
N LYS A 122 19.64 -8.68 -5.13
CA LYS A 122 20.40 -9.80 -5.69
C LYS A 122 19.64 -11.10 -5.53
N VAL A 123 19.78 -11.98 -6.51
CA VAL A 123 19.28 -13.35 -6.45
C VAL A 123 20.45 -14.32 -6.58
N PHE A 124 20.53 -15.26 -5.65
CA PHE A 124 21.57 -16.29 -5.60
C PHE A 124 20.95 -17.68 -5.81
N SER A 125 21.57 -18.49 -6.66
CA SER A 125 21.26 -19.92 -6.76
C SER A 125 21.87 -20.66 -5.58
N LEU A 126 21.12 -21.56 -4.96
CA LEU A 126 21.56 -22.45 -3.89
C LEU A 126 21.48 -23.92 -4.36
N PRO A 127 22.43 -24.79 -3.95
CA PRO A 127 23.53 -24.53 -3.00
C PRO A 127 24.78 -23.86 -3.63
N SER A 128 24.79 -23.54 -4.92
CA SER A 128 26.01 -23.05 -5.60
C SER A 128 26.53 -21.69 -5.07
N GLN A 129 25.64 -20.91 -4.47
CA GLN A 129 25.82 -19.52 -4.05
C GLN A 129 26.23 -18.58 -5.20
N THR A 130 25.95 -18.99 -6.44
CA THR A 130 26.18 -18.16 -7.62
C THR A 130 25.14 -17.04 -7.66
N CYS A 131 25.60 -15.79 -7.74
CA CYS A 131 24.72 -14.65 -7.97
C CYS A 131 24.24 -14.67 -9.42
N LEU A 132 22.95 -14.91 -9.64
CA LEU A 132 22.35 -14.99 -10.97
C LEU A 132 21.89 -13.63 -11.49
N TYR A 133 21.27 -12.84 -10.62
CA TYR A 133 20.67 -11.56 -10.97
C TYR A 133 21.10 -10.48 -9.97
N VAL A 134 21.39 -9.29 -10.50
CA VAL A 134 21.69 -8.09 -9.73
C VAL A 134 20.90 -6.94 -10.33
N HIS A 135 20.16 -6.22 -9.50
CA HIS A 135 19.45 -5.01 -9.91
C HIS A 135 19.84 -3.86 -8.97
N ASN A 136 20.47 -2.81 -9.51
CA ASN A 136 20.74 -1.59 -8.76
C ASN A 136 19.45 -0.75 -8.75
N ILE A 137 18.77 -0.70 -7.61
CA ILE A 137 17.45 -0.08 -7.49
C ILE A 137 17.57 1.43 -7.49
N THR A 138 18.54 1.97 -6.74
CA THR A 138 18.79 3.41 -6.67
C THR A 138 20.24 3.70 -6.32
N GLU A 139 20.82 4.72 -6.96
CA GLU A 139 22.18 5.20 -6.66
C GLU A 139 22.13 6.43 -5.75
N THR A 140 21.22 7.36 -6.03
CA THR A 140 21.12 8.68 -5.38
C THR A 140 20.18 8.74 -4.18
N SER A 141 19.37 7.71 -3.94
CA SER A 141 18.42 7.62 -2.82
C SER A 141 18.55 6.28 -2.09
N PHE A 142 17.60 5.87 -1.27
CA PHE A 142 17.60 4.59 -0.57
C PHE A 142 16.19 4.05 -0.40
N LEU A 143 16.05 2.73 -0.32
CA LEU A 143 14.77 2.10 -0.02
C LEU A 143 14.41 2.25 1.46
N LEU A 144 13.15 2.65 1.70
CA LEU A 144 12.52 2.66 3.01
C LEU A 144 11.91 1.32 3.36
N ARG A 145 11.35 0.63 2.33
CA ARG A 145 10.70 -0.66 2.48
C ARG A 145 10.99 -1.53 1.26
N ALA A 146 11.20 -2.81 1.50
CA ALA A 146 11.25 -3.83 0.47
C ALA A 146 10.54 -5.08 1.00
N ASP A 147 9.56 -5.59 0.25
CA ASP A 147 8.76 -6.76 0.62
C ASP A 147 8.64 -7.68 -0.58
N VAL A 148 8.65 -8.99 -0.32
CA VAL A 148 8.31 -10.00 -1.33
C VAL A 148 6.83 -10.31 -1.21
N VAL A 149 6.09 -10.01 -2.27
CA VAL A 149 4.62 -10.06 -2.31
C VAL A 149 4.14 -10.91 -3.47
N THR A 150 2.91 -11.39 -3.37
CA THR A 150 2.19 -11.99 -4.50
C THR A 150 1.41 -10.89 -5.21
N LEU A 151 1.56 -10.79 -6.52
CA LEU A 151 0.86 -9.84 -7.39
C LEU A 151 0.48 -10.56 -8.68
N CYS A 152 -0.82 -10.57 -9.03
CA CYS A 152 -1.32 -11.26 -10.23
C CYS A 152 -0.84 -12.72 -10.30
N ASN A 153 -0.96 -13.47 -9.19
CA ASN A 153 -0.49 -14.86 -9.04
C ASN A 153 1.02 -15.07 -9.25
N SER A 154 1.83 -14.02 -9.23
CA SER A 154 3.27 -14.08 -9.39
C SER A 154 3.99 -13.51 -8.17
N VAL A 155 5.14 -14.08 -7.81
CA VAL A 155 5.96 -13.58 -6.71
C VAL A 155 6.85 -12.45 -7.23
N CYS A 156 6.80 -11.31 -6.55
CA CYS A 156 7.48 -10.08 -6.93
C CYS A 156 8.20 -9.45 -5.73
N LEU A 157 9.24 -8.68 -6.00
CA LEU A 157 9.86 -7.78 -5.04
C LEU A 157 9.27 -6.38 -5.20
N ALA A 158 8.52 -5.91 -4.21
CA ALA A 158 8.00 -4.55 -4.15
C ALA A 158 8.95 -3.68 -3.31
N CYS A 159 9.20 -2.45 -3.76
CA CYS A 159 10.13 -1.53 -3.12
C CYS A 159 9.51 -0.14 -3.02
N PHE A 160 9.66 0.50 -1.86
CA PHE A 160 9.31 1.90 -1.64
C PHE A 160 10.57 2.70 -1.35
N CYS A 161 10.87 3.67 -2.20
CA CYS A 161 12.09 4.47 -2.15
C CYS A 161 11.84 5.82 -1.45
N ALA A 162 12.86 6.35 -0.77
CA ALA A 162 12.78 7.62 -0.07
C ALA A 162 12.53 8.82 -1.01
N ASN A 163 12.77 8.68 -2.31
CA ASN A 163 12.41 9.68 -3.31
C ASN A 163 10.91 9.63 -3.71
N GLY A 164 10.12 8.72 -3.14
CA GLY A 164 8.68 8.59 -3.38
C GLY A 164 8.27 7.54 -4.40
N HIS A 165 9.23 6.87 -5.03
CA HIS A 165 8.96 5.83 -6.01
C HIS A 165 8.50 4.52 -5.37
N ILE A 166 7.45 3.94 -5.92
CA ILE A 166 7.06 2.54 -5.72
C ILE A 166 7.49 1.76 -6.96
N MET A 167 8.33 0.75 -6.74
CA MET A 167 8.86 -0.12 -7.80
C MET A 167 8.45 -1.56 -7.54
N THR A 168 8.21 -2.32 -8.61
CA THR A 168 7.98 -3.77 -8.54
C THR A 168 8.89 -4.47 -9.52
N LEU A 169 9.64 -5.47 -9.04
CA LEU A 169 10.53 -6.31 -9.83
C LEU A 169 10.00 -7.76 -9.82
N SER A 170 9.97 -8.41 -10.97
CA SER A 170 9.65 -9.83 -11.06
C SER A 170 10.70 -10.68 -10.35
N LEU A 171 10.30 -11.80 -9.78
CA LEU A 171 11.22 -12.81 -9.25
C LEU A 171 11.15 -14.11 -10.06
N PRO A 172 12.26 -14.87 -10.18
CA PRO A 172 13.60 -14.56 -9.67
C PRO A 172 14.41 -13.58 -10.54
N SER A 173 13.90 -13.16 -11.70
CA SER A 173 14.73 -12.48 -12.73
C SER A 173 15.09 -11.02 -12.46
N LEU A 174 14.51 -10.39 -11.43
CA LEU A 174 14.65 -8.96 -11.10
C LEU A 174 14.32 -8.01 -12.26
N ARG A 175 13.46 -8.43 -13.20
CA ARG A 175 13.00 -7.56 -14.29
C ARG A 175 12.00 -6.52 -13.76
N PRO A 176 12.18 -5.21 -14.01
CA PRO A 176 11.20 -4.20 -13.64
C PRO A 176 9.83 -4.45 -14.30
N LEU A 177 8.78 -4.35 -13.48
CA LEU A 177 7.38 -4.47 -13.89
C LEU A 177 6.63 -3.15 -13.71
N LEU A 178 6.95 -2.40 -12.64
CA LEU A 178 6.33 -1.13 -12.28
C LEU A 178 7.39 -0.19 -11.71
N ASP A 179 7.32 1.08 -12.07
CA ASP A 179 8.04 2.18 -11.43
C ASP A 179 7.17 3.44 -11.51
N ILE A 180 6.60 3.85 -10.38
CA ILE A 180 5.68 4.99 -10.29
C ILE A 180 6.12 5.92 -9.17
N ASN A 181 6.11 7.23 -9.45
CA ASN A 181 6.29 8.23 -8.41
C ASN A 181 4.94 8.48 -7.72
N TYR A 182 4.83 8.11 -6.44
CA TYR A 182 3.57 8.19 -5.70
C TYR A 182 3.53 9.40 -4.76
N LEU A 183 4.44 9.46 -3.80
CA LEU A 183 4.45 10.50 -2.77
C LEU A 183 5.89 10.96 -2.52
N PRO A 184 6.26 12.23 -2.76
CA PRO A 184 7.52 12.74 -2.24
C PRO A 184 7.50 12.59 -0.72
N VAL A 185 8.46 11.85 -0.17
CA VAL A 185 8.49 11.50 1.25
C VAL A 185 8.85 12.73 2.08
N THR A 186 7.85 13.54 2.42
CA THR A 186 7.97 14.65 3.36
C THR A 186 7.60 14.24 4.79
N ASP A 187 6.84 13.15 4.95
CA ASP A 187 6.34 12.66 6.24
C ASP A 187 7.08 11.40 6.72
N MET A 188 7.79 11.54 7.85
CA MET A 188 8.53 10.45 8.50
C MET A 188 7.65 9.34 9.07
N ARG A 189 6.36 9.59 9.36
CA ARG A 189 5.43 8.55 9.79
C ARG A 189 5.16 7.59 8.65
N ILE A 190 4.88 8.12 7.46
CA ILE A 190 4.66 7.30 6.26
C ILE A 190 5.91 6.43 6.04
N ALA A 191 7.10 7.04 6.05
CA ALA A 191 8.36 6.33 5.88
C ALA A 191 8.58 5.15 6.85
N ARG A 192 8.07 5.25 8.09
CA ARG A 192 8.23 4.21 9.13
C ARG A 192 7.12 3.17 9.17
N THR A 193 5.96 3.49 8.62
CA THR A 193 4.74 2.67 8.75
C THR A 193 4.30 2.04 7.45
N PHE A 194 4.92 2.42 6.33
CA PHE A 194 4.64 1.85 5.03
C PHE A 194 4.91 0.34 5.00
N CYS A 195 3.92 -0.44 4.60
CA CYS A 195 4.04 -1.87 4.34
C CYS A 195 3.33 -2.24 3.04
N PHE A 196 3.96 -3.11 2.25
CA PHE A 196 3.27 -3.74 1.14
C PHE A 196 2.47 -4.94 1.63
N THR A 197 1.45 -5.28 0.85
CA THR A 197 0.62 -6.47 1.03
C THR A 197 0.50 -7.20 -0.31
N ASN A 198 -0.04 -8.42 -0.28
CA ASN A 198 -0.33 -9.16 -1.51
C ASN A 198 -1.42 -8.44 -2.34
N GLU A 199 -1.58 -8.87 -3.59
CA GLU A 199 -2.60 -8.39 -4.52
C GLU A 199 -2.49 -6.89 -4.87
N GLY A 200 -1.27 -6.36 -4.77
CA GLY A 200 -0.95 -5.01 -5.25
C GLY A 200 -1.56 -3.90 -4.40
N GLN A 201 -1.50 -4.05 -3.08
CA GLN A 201 -1.89 -3.01 -2.15
C GLN A 201 -0.75 -2.68 -1.19
N ALA A 202 -0.77 -1.47 -0.65
CA ALA A 202 0.07 -1.08 0.47
C ALA A 202 -0.71 -0.22 1.46
N LEU A 203 -0.20 -0.16 2.68
CA LEU A 203 -0.82 0.55 3.79
C LEU A 203 0.24 1.39 4.49
N TYR A 204 -0.17 2.54 5.03
CA TYR A 204 0.64 3.33 5.94
C TYR A 204 -0.26 4.12 6.88
N LEU A 205 0.31 4.67 7.95
CA LEU A 205 -0.41 5.58 8.83
C LEU A 205 -0.23 7.03 8.35
N SER A 206 -1.31 7.67 7.90
CA SER A 206 -1.31 9.11 7.56
C SER A 206 -1.37 9.96 8.83
N SER A 207 -2.08 9.48 9.86
CA SER A 207 -2.12 10.07 11.21
C SER A 207 -1.87 8.99 12.27
N PRO A 208 -1.73 9.29 13.58
CA PRO A 208 -1.65 8.26 14.61
C PRO A 208 -2.89 7.35 14.68
N THR A 209 -4.01 7.79 14.09
CA THR A 209 -5.33 7.15 14.20
C THR A 209 -5.96 6.88 12.83
N GLU A 210 -5.21 7.04 11.73
CA GLU A 210 -5.73 6.90 10.38
C GLU A 210 -4.78 6.07 9.54
N ILE A 211 -5.29 4.97 9.00
CA ILE A 211 -4.61 4.11 8.03
C ILE A 211 -5.05 4.54 6.64
N GLN A 212 -4.09 4.80 5.77
CA GLN A 212 -4.34 5.01 4.36
C GLN A 212 -3.92 3.76 3.57
N ARG A 213 -4.82 3.29 2.73
CA ARG A 213 -4.59 2.18 1.80
C ARG A 213 -4.40 2.71 0.39
N LEU A 214 -3.39 2.22 -0.30
CA LEU A 214 -3.18 2.44 -1.72
C LEU A 214 -3.29 1.12 -2.47
N THR A 215 -3.74 1.20 -3.73
CA THR A 215 -3.84 0.07 -4.65
C THR A 215 -3.06 0.41 -5.91
N TYR A 216 -2.22 -0.51 -6.36
CA TYR A 216 -1.41 -0.43 -7.59
C TYR A 216 -1.58 -1.67 -8.49
N SER A 217 -2.64 -2.45 -8.26
CA SER A 217 -3.11 -3.51 -9.16
C SER A 217 -4.43 -3.11 -9.82
N GLN A 218 -4.54 -3.32 -11.13
CA GLN A 218 -5.78 -3.05 -11.86
C GLN A 218 -6.91 -3.98 -11.40
N GLU A 219 -6.61 -5.27 -11.20
CA GLU A 219 -7.59 -6.27 -10.73
C GLU A 219 -8.24 -5.85 -9.41
N MET A 220 -7.45 -5.30 -8.49
CA MET A 220 -7.98 -4.84 -7.20
C MET A 220 -8.79 -3.54 -7.31
N CYS A 221 -8.50 -2.69 -8.30
CA CYS A 221 -9.32 -1.52 -8.60
C CYS A 221 -10.68 -1.93 -9.19
N ASP A 222 -10.72 -2.93 -10.06
CA ASP A 222 -11.96 -3.42 -10.69
C ASP A 222 -12.91 -4.02 -9.63
N ASN A 223 -12.36 -4.71 -8.63
CA ASN A 223 -13.12 -5.29 -7.52
C ASN A 223 -13.54 -4.28 -6.42
N LEU A 224 -13.22 -2.98 -6.57
CA LEU A 224 -13.49 -1.98 -5.52
C LEU A 224 -14.98 -1.83 -5.22
N GLN A 225 -15.83 -1.90 -6.25
CA GLN A 225 -17.29 -1.75 -6.08
C GLN A 225 -17.89 -2.85 -5.22
N ASP A 226 -17.41 -4.09 -5.37
CA ASP A 226 -17.88 -5.24 -4.61
C ASP A 226 -17.41 -5.19 -3.14
N MET A 227 -16.37 -4.41 -2.84
CA MET A 227 -15.89 -4.20 -1.47
C MET A 227 -16.65 -3.09 -0.72
N LEU A 228 -17.49 -2.30 -1.40
CA LEU A 228 -18.30 -1.29 -0.74
C LEU A 228 -19.48 -1.96 -0.04
N GLY A 229 -19.54 -1.82 1.29
CA GLY A 229 -20.66 -2.32 2.08
C GLY A 229 -21.88 -1.40 2.03
N ASP A 230 -23.03 -1.94 2.41
CA ASP A 230 -24.26 -1.16 2.57
C ASP A 230 -24.27 -0.43 3.92
N LEU A 231 -24.52 0.88 3.90
CA LEU A 231 -24.67 1.67 5.13
C LEU A 231 -26.03 1.41 5.82
N PHE A 232 -27.04 1.06 5.03
CA PHE A 232 -28.40 0.94 5.49
C PHE A 232 -28.98 -0.41 5.09
N THR A 233 -29.36 -1.19 6.09
CA THR A 233 -30.27 -2.31 5.88
C THR A 233 -31.69 -1.79 6.03
N PRO A 234 -32.54 -1.87 4.99
CA PRO A 234 -33.94 -1.52 5.12
C PRO A 234 -34.60 -2.42 6.16
N VAL A 235 -34.96 -1.83 7.28
CA VAL A 235 -35.77 -2.44 8.34
C VAL A 235 -37.14 -1.82 8.32
N GLU A 236 -38.15 -2.66 8.52
CA GLU A 236 -39.52 -2.20 8.66
C GLU A 236 -39.61 -1.27 9.88
N THR A 237 -40.09 -0.05 9.67
CA THR A 237 -40.26 0.92 10.74
C THR A 237 -41.29 0.35 11.72
N PRO A 238 -40.99 0.26 13.03
CA PRO A 238 -41.95 -0.20 14.02
C PRO A 238 -43.25 0.59 13.90
N GLU A 239 -44.39 -0.09 13.95
CA GLU A 239 -45.67 0.58 14.02
C GLU A 239 -45.66 1.55 15.21
N ALA A 240 -46.17 2.76 15.00
CA ALA A 240 -46.32 3.72 16.08
C ALA A 240 -47.13 3.06 17.21
N GLN A 241 -46.70 3.25 18.47
CA GLN A 241 -47.39 2.68 19.62
C GLN A 241 -48.89 3.02 19.54
N ASN A 242 -49.71 1.99 19.38
CA ASN A 242 -51.15 2.14 19.45
C ASN A 242 -51.49 2.76 20.80
N ARG A 243 -52.16 3.91 20.79
CA ARG A 243 -52.67 4.52 22.02
C ARG A 243 -53.66 3.52 22.61
N GLY A 244 -53.27 2.88 23.72
CA GLY A 244 -54.10 1.88 24.38
C GLY A 244 -55.52 2.40 24.60
N PHE A 245 -56.51 1.55 24.34
CA PHE A 245 -57.94 1.87 24.35
C PHE A 245 -58.39 2.69 25.59
N LEU A 246 -57.83 2.40 26.77
CA LEU A 246 -58.16 3.10 28.02
C LEU A 246 -57.67 4.55 28.08
N LYS A 247 -56.69 4.95 27.25
CA LYS A 247 -56.22 6.33 27.15
C LYS A 247 -57.21 7.23 26.39
N GLY A 248 -58.13 6.64 25.61
CA GLY A 248 -59.25 7.35 24.98
C GLY A 248 -60.48 7.49 25.89
N LEU A 249 -60.60 6.67 26.95
CA LEU A 249 -61.76 6.66 27.84
C LEU A 249 -61.63 7.59 29.06
N PHE A 250 -60.39 7.87 29.53
CA PHE A 250 -60.16 8.67 30.74
C PHE A 250 -59.15 9.84 30.56
N GLY A 251 -58.57 10.02 29.37
CA GLY A 251 -57.62 11.09 29.08
C GLY A 251 -58.11 11.94 27.92
N GLY A 252 -58.19 13.26 28.12
CA GLY A 252 -58.67 14.22 27.13
C GLY A 252 -58.01 14.09 25.76
N SER A 253 -58.80 14.35 24.73
CA SER A 253 -58.48 14.44 23.29
C SER A 253 -56.98 14.30 22.97
N GLY A 254 -56.56 13.08 22.68
CA GLY A 254 -55.26 12.86 22.08
C GLY A 254 -55.26 13.43 20.66
N GLN A 255 -54.96 14.71 20.50
CA GLN A 255 -54.52 15.25 19.22
C GLN A 255 -53.34 14.38 18.73
N ALA A 256 -53.39 13.95 17.48
CA ALA A 256 -52.16 13.59 16.79
C ALA A 256 -51.33 14.87 16.83
N PHE A 257 -50.16 14.84 17.45
CA PHE A 257 -49.32 16.02 17.53
C PHE A 257 -48.99 16.43 16.09
N ASP A 258 -49.64 17.49 15.60
CA ASP A 258 -49.39 18.00 14.27
C ASP A 258 -47.98 18.60 14.30
N ARG A 259 -47.10 17.99 13.50
CA ARG A 259 -45.71 18.41 13.40
C ARG A 259 -45.62 19.87 12.95
N GLU A 260 -46.57 20.33 12.13
CA GLU A 260 -46.65 21.71 11.67
C GLU A 260 -47.15 22.65 12.78
N GLU A 261 -48.03 22.19 13.67
CA GLU A 261 -48.47 22.99 14.82
C GLU A 261 -47.37 23.14 15.88
N LEU A 262 -46.57 22.08 16.10
CA LEU A 262 -45.50 22.07 17.11
C LEU A 262 -44.18 22.69 16.61
N PHE A 263 -43.82 22.45 15.36
CA PHE A 263 -42.52 22.81 14.79
C PHE A 263 -42.62 23.55 13.45
N GLY A 264 -43.83 23.81 12.98
CA GLY A 264 -44.04 24.59 11.77
C GLY A 264 -43.66 26.05 11.96
N GLU A 265 -43.44 26.70 10.83
CA GLU A 265 -42.89 28.05 10.75
C GLU A 265 -43.78 29.09 11.44
N ALA A 266 -45.08 28.81 11.53
CA ALA A 266 -46.08 29.69 12.16
C ALA A 266 -45.91 29.82 13.68
N THR A 267 -45.51 28.75 14.37
CA THR A 267 -45.38 28.68 15.83
C THR A 267 -43.93 28.73 16.30
N ALA A 268 -43.01 28.05 15.60
CA ALA A 268 -41.59 28.01 15.95
C ALA A 268 -40.75 29.15 15.35
N GLY A 269 -41.33 29.92 14.41
CA GLY A 269 -40.66 31.01 13.70
C GLY A 269 -39.76 30.53 12.56
N LYS A 270 -39.33 31.46 11.70
CA LYS A 270 -38.42 31.16 10.59
C LYS A 270 -37.05 30.79 11.13
N ALA A 271 -36.46 29.70 10.63
CA ALA A 271 -35.08 29.34 10.94
C ALA A 271 -34.13 30.52 10.64
N SER A 272 -33.14 30.73 11.50
CA SER A 272 -32.09 31.72 11.26
C SER A 272 -31.45 31.48 9.89
N ARG A 273 -31.19 32.54 9.12
CA ARG A 273 -30.44 32.46 7.84
C ARG A 273 -29.02 31.91 8.01
N SER A 274 -28.54 31.73 9.24
CA SER A 274 -27.25 31.13 9.58
C SER A 274 -27.31 29.63 9.92
N LEU A 275 -28.51 29.02 9.98
CA LEU A 275 -28.63 27.57 10.13
C LEU A 275 -28.41 26.88 8.79
N ALA A 276 -27.64 25.79 8.80
CA ALA A 276 -27.37 24.99 7.62
C ALA A 276 -28.69 24.53 6.97
N GLN A 277 -28.94 24.97 5.73
CA GLN A 277 -30.04 24.47 4.93
C GLN A 277 -29.77 22.99 4.62
N HIS A 278 -30.79 22.15 4.82
CA HIS A 278 -30.80 20.81 4.25
C HIS A 278 -30.78 20.95 2.72
N ILE A 279 -29.60 20.79 2.13
CA ILE A 279 -29.45 20.57 0.70
C ILE A 279 -30.04 19.17 0.47
N PRO A 280 -31.16 19.02 -0.26
CA PRO A 280 -31.67 17.70 -0.57
C PRO A 280 -30.59 16.94 -1.31
N GLY A 281 -29.93 16.02 -0.62
CA GLY A 281 -29.06 15.05 -1.25
C GLY A 281 -29.91 14.19 -2.18
N SER A 282 -29.34 13.79 -3.31
CA SER A 282 -29.92 12.88 -4.31
C SER A 282 -30.30 11.48 -3.78
N GLY A 283 -30.35 11.27 -2.46
CA GLY A 283 -30.54 9.98 -1.79
C GLY A 283 -31.98 9.62 -1.42
N GLY A 284 -33.00 10.27 -2.00
CA GLY A 284 -34.37 9.79 -1.90
C GLY A 284 -34.59 8.52 -2.74
N ILE A 285 -35.61 7.72 -2.42
CA ILE A 285 -35.94 6.45 -3.13
C ILE A 285 -36.15 6.66 -4.64
N GLU A 286 -36.60 7.85 -5.08
CA GLU A 286 -36.63 8.22 -6.50
C GLU A 286 -35.24 8.56 -7.08
N GLY A 287 -34.33 9.11 -6.27
CA GLY A 287 -32.95 9.42 -6.64
C GLY A 287 -32.08 8.17 -6.83
N VAL A 288 -32.37 7.08 -6.12
CA VAL A 288 -31.71 5.78 -6.32
C VAL A 288 -32.07 5.15 -7.67
N ARG A 289 -33.30 5.37 -8.17
CA ARG A 289 -33.66 5.02 -9.56
C ARG A 289 -33.01 5.94 -10.60
N GLY A 290 -32.80 7.21 -10.26
CA GLY A 290 -32.06 8.18 -11.10
C GLY A 290 -30.54 7.95 -11.14
N ALA A 291 -29.95 7.33 -10.12
CA ALA A 291 -28.51 7.06 -10.03
C ALA A 291 -28.02 6.10 -11.12
N ALA A 292 -28.88 5.20 -11.64
CA ALA A 292 -28.58 4.39 -12.80
C ALA A 292 -28.44 5.20 -14.11
N GLY A 293 -28.95 6.44 -14.16
CA GLY A 293 -28.78 7.38 -15.28
C GLY A 293 -27.80 8.53 -15.02
N GLY A 294 -27.23 8.63 -13.81
CA GLY A 294 -26.46 9.79 -13.34
C GLY A 294 -25.03 9.91 -13.89
N VAL A 295 -24.45 8.81 -14.39
CA VAL A 295 -23.06 8.78 -14.90
C VAL A 295 -22.85 9.77 -16.06
N ILE A 296 -23.90 9.99 -16.88
CA ILE A 296 -23.84 10.92 -18.01
C ILE A 296 -23.86 12.38 -17.53
N GLY A 297 -24.61 12.70 -16.46
CA GLY A 297 -24.72 14.06 -15.93
C GLY A 297 -23.43 14.54 -15.27
N ASP A 298 -22.78 13.68 -14.49
CA ASP A 298 -21.51 14.00 -13.84
C ASP A 298 -20.35 14.03 -14.84
N LEU A 299 -20.37 13.18 -15.87
CA LEU A 299 -19.41 13.24 -16.98
C LEU A 299 -19.56 14.55 -17.78
N THR A 300 -20.78 15.02 -18.01
CA THR A 300 -21.04 16.28 -18.73
C THR A 300 -20.59 17.48 -17.90
N ARG A 301 -20.82 17.45 -16.58
CA ARG A 301 -20.34 18.49 -15.65
C ARG A 301 -18.81 18.51 -15.55
N ALA A 302 -18.18 17.34 -15.49
CA ALA A 302 -16.72 17.21 -15.50
C ALA A 302 -16.11 17.72 -16.81
N ARG A 303 -16.77 17.45 -17.95
CA ARG A 303 -16.35 17.97 -19.26
C ARG A 303 -16.43 19.49 -19.33
N ILE A 304 -17.51 20.10 -18.85
CA ILE A 304 -17.66 21.56 -18.81
C ILE A 304 -16.58 22.19 -17.91
N ALA A 305 -16.33 21.61 -16.74
CA ALA A 305 -15.28 22.10 -15.84
C ALA A 305 -13.87 21.98 -16.44
N LEU A 306 -13.62 20.93 -17.24
CA LEU A 306 -12.38 20.75 -17.99
C LEU A 306 -12.22 21.80 -19.11
N ASP A 307 -13.29 22.08 -19.85
CA ASP A 307 -13.28 23.11 -20.91
C ASP A 307 -13.05 24.51 -20.33
N GLU A 308 -13.72 24.86 -19.23
CA GLU A 308 -13.50 26.13 -18.52
C GLU A 308 -12.06 26.25 -17.98
N ARG A 309 -11.51 25.15 -17.44
CA ARG A 309 -10.10 25.11 -17.00
C ARG A 309 -9.15 25.27 -18.19
N GLY A 310 -9.46 24.66 -19.33
CA GLY A 310 -8.71 24.79 -20.57
C GLY A 310 -8.68 26.23 -21.09
N GLN A 311 -9.82 26.92 -21.10
CA GLN A 311 -9.91 28.33 -21.46
C GLN A 311 -9.08 29.22 -20.52
N LYS A 312 -9.19 29.02 -19.20
CA LYS A 312 -8.40 29.79 -18.22
C LYS A 312 -6.90 29.54 -18.34
N LEU A 313 -6.48 28.34 -18.72
CA LEU A 313 -5.08 28.04 -19.00
C LEU A 313 -4.59 28.74 -20.27
N GLY A 314 -5.42 28.79 -21.33
CA GLY A 314 -5.10 29.54 -22.55
C GLY A 314 -4.94 31.04 -22.28
N GLU A 315 -5.86 31.64 -21.51
CA GLU A 315 -5.76 33.05 -21.09
C GLU A 315 -4.49 33.32 -20.25
N LEU A 316 -4.11 32.37 -19.39
CA LEU A 316 -2.89 32.48 -18.59
C LEU A 316 -1.64 32.42 -19.46
N ASP A 317 -1.61 31.54 -20.47
CA ASP A 317 -0.49 31.42 -21.40
C ASP A 317 -0.33 32.70 -22.23
N GLU A 318 -1.44 33.25 -22.75
CA GLU A 318 -1.44 34.51 -23.49
C GLU A 318 -0.98 35.70 -22.63
N ARG A 319 -1.44 35.78 -21.37
CA ARG A 319 -0.95 36.79 -20.41
C ARG A 319 0.54 36.61 -20.11
N THR A 320 1.01 35.38 -19.99
CA THR A 320 2.43 35.09 -19.72
C THR A 320 3.30 35.46 -20.91
N ALA A 321 2.86 35.15 -22.13
CA ALA A 321 3.54 35.55 -23.37
C ALA A 321 3.59 37.08 -23.51
N SER A 322 2.47 37.78 -23.24
CA SER A 322 2.43 39.24 -23.23
C SER A 322 3.37 39.85 -22.18
N MET A 323 3.46 39.22 -21.00
CA MET A 323 4.35 39.65 -19.94
C MET A 323 5.82 39.46 -20.33
N MET A 324 6.17 38.32 -20.95
CA MET A 324 7.52 38.09 -21.47
C MET A 324 7.90 39.11 -22.54
N ALA A 325 7.02 39.38 -23.52
CA ALA A 325 7.26 40.38 -24.55
C ALA A 325 7.45 41.79 -23.95
N SER A 326 6.67 42.13 -22.91
CA SER A 326 6.82 43.40 -22.19
C SER A 326 8.15 43.48 -21.43
N ALA A 327 8.59 42.38 -20.82
CA ALA A 327 9.87 42.30 -20.12
C ALA A 327 11.06 42.42 -21.09
N GLU A 328 11.00 41.79 -22.25
CA GLU A 328 12.01 41.94 -23.31
C GLU A 328 12.07 43.38 -23.83
N ALA A 329 10.92 43.99 -24.11
CA ALA A 329 10.85 45.38 -24.54
C ALA A 329 11.43 46.33 -23.47
N PHE A 330 11.11 46.12 -22.19
CA PHE A 330 11.66 46.90 -21.08
C PHE A 330 13.18 46.74 -20.98
N SER A 331 13.67 45.50 -21.05
CA SER A 331 15.11 45.19 -21.02
C SER A 331 15.85 45.91 -22.14
N LYS A 332 15.30 45.90 -23.37
CA LYS A 332 15.87 46.61 -24.51
C LYS A 332 15.91 48.12 -24.30
N HIS A 333 14.83 48.72 -23.81
CA HIS A 333 14.79 50.16 -23.50
C HIS A 333 15.79 50.53 -22.40
N ALA A 334 15.86 49.74 -21.33
CA ALA A 334 16.82 49.94 -20.25
C ALA A 334 18.27 49.87 -20.77
N HIS A 335 18.55 48.94 -21.70
CA HIS A 335 19.85 48.82 -22.35
C HIS A 335 20.18 50.03 -23.24
N GLU A 336 19.23 50.52 -24.02
CA GLU A 336 19.41 51.73 -24.85
C GLU A 336 19.64 52.99 -23.99
N VAL A 337 18.90 53.13 -22.88
CA VAL A 337 19.12 54.20 -21.90
C VAL A 337 20.52 54.08 -21.31
N MET A 338 20.91 52.89 -20.84
CA MET A 338 22.26 52.66 -20.31
C MET A 338 23.33 53.08 -21.32
N LEU A 339 23.21 52.71 -22.60
CA LEU A 339 24.16 53.11 -23.65
C LEU A 339 24.21 54.64 -23.85
N LYS A 340 23.06 55.35 -23.81
CA LYS A 340 23.03 56.82 -23.90
C LYS A 340 23.73 57.52 -22.73
N TYR A 341 23.72 56.89 -21.55
CA TYR A 341 24.34 57.45 -20.33
C TYR A 341 25.74 56.89 -20.04
N LYS A 342 26.19 55.84 -20.75
CA LYS A 342 27.47 55.17 -20.55
C LYS A 342 28.67 56.13 -20.65
N ASP A 343 28.60 57.10 -21.55
CA ASP A 343 29.69 58.06 -21.79
C ASP A 343 29.39 59.48 -21.24
N LYS A 344 28.22 59.69 -20.60
CA LYS A 344 27.89 60.96 -19.96
C LYS A 344 28.50 61.03 -18.57
N LYS A 345 29.41 61.98 -18.36
CA LYS A 345 29.88 62.34 -17.02
C LYS A 345 28.89 63.28 -16.36
N TRP A 346 28.68 63.12 -15.05
CA TRP A 346 27.63 63.74 -14.22
C TRP A 346 27.56 65.29 -14.24
N TYR A 347 28.47 65.96 -14.96
CA TYR A 347 28.60 67.41 -15.05
C TYR A 347 28.40 67.97 -16.48
N GLN A 348 28.01 67.15 -17.44
CA GLN A 348 27.65 67.57 -18.80
C GLN A 348 26.15 67.34 -19.02
N PHE A 349 25.35 68.39 -18.85
CA PHE A 349 23.91 68.40 -19.12
C PHE A 349 23.62 68.65 -20.60
#